data_AF-A0A5C7JPM2-F1
#
_entry.id   AF-A0A5C7JPM2-F1
#
_cell.length_a   1.000
_cell.length_b   1.000
_cell.length_c   1.000
_cell.angle_alpha   90.00
_cell.angle_beta   90.00
_cell.angle_gamma   90.00
#
_symmetry.space_group_name_H-M   'P 1'
#
loop_
_entity.id
_entity.type
_entity.pdbx_description
1 polymer ?
#
loop_
_entity_poly.entity_id
_entity_poly.type
_entity_poly.pdbx_seq_one_letter_code
_entity_poly.pdbx_strand_id
1 'polypeptide(L)'
;MLSTKNVTANKLKPVINPGNHVVKINDLTFEATPYDPQAYNVVLHVETQPIGGDFQGFLVDPNNQNGPRYQGQVGRVRMSPYPYKDATLPNGRTIERDQEIVKAMAFLADVLNKRDEVDMIEANTIAEFMNACKQIFSGSQYFNACIGGREWKNNEGYINVDLHLPRMSRTGLPLEALDADNSRLLAFNYDEHVRKVADSGSTATAGNFEPSNANSSSDFDL
;
A
#
# COMPACT_ATOMS: atom_id res chain seq x y z
N MET A 1 39.96 -15.83 -1.78
CA MET A 1 39.31 -17.15 -1.61
C MET A 1 37.86 -16.90 -1.24
N LEU A 2 36.90 -17.30 -2.08
CA LEU A 2 35.47 -17.17 -1.80
C LEU A 2 35.01 -18.44 -1.06
N SER A 3 34.36 -18.29 0.10
CA SER A 3 33.95 -19.42 0.96
C SER A 3 32.52 -19.24 1.46
N THR A 4 31.72 -20.31 1.39
CA THR A 4 30.32 -20.36 1.83
C THR A 4 30.15 -20.76 3.29
N LYS A 5 31.25 -21.02 4.03
CA LYS A 5 31.21 -21.52 5.41
C LYS A 5 30.44 -20.62 6.40
N ASN A 6 30.21 -19.35 6.06
CA ASN A 6 29.41 -18.40 6.85
C ASN A 6 28.26 -17.78 6.05
N VAL A 7 27.88 -18.37 4.91
CA VAL A 7 26.76 -17.88 4.09
C VAL A 7 25.48 -18.57 4.58
N THR A 8 24.82 -17.94 5.55
CA THR A 8 23.50 -18.39 6.03
C THR A 8 22.42 -17.88 5.07
N ALA A 9 21.80 -18.79 4.30
CA ALA A 9 20.80 -18.46 3.28
C ALA A 9 19.43 -18.04 3.87
N ASN A 10 19.15 -18.34 5.13
CA ASN A 10 17.86 -18.09 5.78
C ASN A 10 17.86 -16.86 6.69
N LYS A 11 18.35 -15.72 6.19
CA LYS A 11 18.12 -14.44 6.89
C LYS A 11 16.70 -13.96 6.59
N LEU A 12 15.91 -13.76 7.65
CA LEU A 12 14.61 -13.11 7.54
C LEU A 12 14.80 -11.73 6.87
N LYS A 13 14.02 -11.45 5.83
CA LYS A 13 14.13 -10.19 5.09
C LYS A 13 13.79 -9.02 6.02
N PRO A 14 14.53 -7.90 5.99
CA PRO A 14 14.24 -6.72 6.81
C PRO A 14 13.01 -5.92 6.34
N VAL A 15 12.28 -6.41 5.32
CA VAL A 15 11.09 -5.79 4.74
C VAL A 15 9.87 -6.66 5.03
N ILE A 16 8.75 -6.03 5.39
CA ILE A 16 7.46 -6.73 5.57
C ILE A 16 6.89 -7.20 4.23
N ASN A 17 6.16 -8.31 4.25
CA ASN A 17 5.35 -8.78 3.11
C ASN A 17 3.86 -8.53 3.42
N PRO A 18 2.95 -8.67 2.44
CA PRO A 18 1.51 -8.69 2.72
C PRO A 18 1.16 -9.71 3.80
N GLY A 19 0.20 -9.38 4.66
CA GLY A 19 -0.16 -10.19 5.82
C GLY A 19 -0.82 -9.37 6.93
N ASN A 20 -1.24 -10.05 8.00
CA ASN A 20 -1.57 -9.40 9.26
C ASN A 20 -0.29 -9.18 10.08
N HIS A 21 -0.08 -7.95 10.57
CA HIS A 21 1.10 -7.55 11.31
C HIS A 21 0.73 -6.68 12.50
N VAL A 22 1.57 -6.72 13.53
CA VAL A 22 1.59 -5.73 14.61
C VAL A 22 2.68 -4.73 14.31
N VAL A 23 2.31 -3.48 14.06
CA VAL A 23 3.23 -2.44 13.58
C VAL A 23 3.06 -1.12 14.34
N LYS A 24 4.10 -0.29 14.34
CA LYS A 24 4.05 1.12 14.72
C LYS A 24 4.40 2.00 13.52
N ILE A 25 4.03 3.29 13.55
CA ILE A 25 4.45 4.26 12.52
C ILE A 25 5.70 4.97 13.00
N ASN A 26 6.77 4.83 12.22
CA ASN A 26 8.02 5.57 12.42
C ASN A 26 7.98 6.93 11.73
N ASP A 27 7.36 6.99 10.55
CA ASP A 27 7.20 8.24 9.81
C ASP A 27 5.96 8.21 8.88
N LEU A 28 5.51 9.38 8.45
CA LEU A 28 4.46 9.57 7.45
C LEU A 28 4.98 10.46 6.32
N THR A 29 4.67 10.08 5.08
CA THR A 29 4.94 10.89 3.89
C THR A 29 3.67 11.13 3.08
N PHE A 30 3.51 12.36 2.61
CA PHE A 30 2.46 12.80 1.73
C PHE A 30 3.10 13.26 0.42
N GLU A 31 2.88 12.52 -0.66
CA GLU A 31 3.58 12.73 -1.93
C GLU A 31 2.64 12.64 -3.13
N ALA A 32 2.86 13.50 -4.13
CA ALA A 32 2.16 13.38 -5.42
C ALA A 32 2.67 12.15 -6.17
N THR A 33 1.81 11.53 -6.97
CA THR A 33 2.24 10.42 -7.82
C THR A 33 3.15 10.91 -8.95
N PRO A 34 4.14 10.11 -9.40
CA PRO A 34 5.05 10.54 -10.46
C PRO A 34 4.38 10.85 -11.81
N TYR A 35 3.19 10.29 -12.04
CA TYR A 35 2.46 10.38 -13.31
C TYR A 35 1.28 11.34 -13.27
N ASP A 36 0.87 11.81 -12.09
CA ASP A 36 -0.24 12.75 -11.91
C ASP A 36 0.00 13.63 -10.68
N PRO A 37 0.30 14.94 -10.87
CA PRO A 37 0.59 15.86 -9.79
C PRO A 37 -0.65 16.19 -8.93
N GLN A 38 -1.86 15.89 -9.40
CA GLN A 38 -3.11 16.10 -8.67
C GLN A 38 -3.54 14.87 -7.86
N ALA A 39 -2.85 13.74 -8.03
CA ALA A 39 -3.11 12.51 -7.30
C ALA A 39 -2.05 12.31 -6.22
N TYR A 40 -2.46 12.05 -4.98
CA TYR A 40 -1.56 11.99 -3.84
C TYR A 40 -1.61 10.64 -3.11
N ASN A 41 -0.45 10.15 -2.70
CA ASN A 41 -0.33 9.02 -1.78
C ASN A 41 -0.09 9.52 -0.37
N VAL A 42 -0.79 8.91 0.58
CA VAL A 42 -0.42 8.95 2.00
C VAL A 42 0.26 7.62 2.31
N VAL A 43 1.54 7.67 2.68
CA VAL A 43 2.37 6.49 2.92
C VAL A 43 2.82 6.47 4.38
N LEU A 44 2.50 5.36 5.05
CA LEU A 44 2.96 5.06 6.39
C LEU A 44 4.29 4.31 6.30
N HIS A 45 5.31 4.82 6.97
CA HIS A 45 6.58 4.12 7.19
C HIS A 45 6.46 3.37 8.50
N VAL A 46 6.24 2.05 8.40
CA VAL A 46 5.91 1.21 9.54
C VAL A 46 7.07 0.28 9.90
N GLU A 47 7.09 -0.15 11.15
CA GLU A 47 8.01 -1.17 11.67
C GLU A 47 7.24 -2.17 12.54
N THR A 48 7.53 -3.46 12.38
CA THR A 48 6.97 -4.51 13.24
C THR A 48 7.56 -4.48 14.64
N GLN A 49 7.02 -5.30 15.54
CA GLN A 49 7.69 -5.57 16.81
C GLN A 49 9.13 -6.09 16.57
N PRO A 50 10.05 -5.85 17.52
CA PRO A 50 11.41 -6.39 17.46
C PRO A 50 11.40 -7.90 17.27
N ILE A 51 12.14 -8.39 16.28
CA ILE A 51 12.20 -9.84 15.97
C ILE A 51 13.16 -10.56 16.93
N GLY A 52 14.21 -9.87 17.38
CA GLY A 52 15.26 -10.43 18.22
C GLY A 52 16.17 -11.42 17.47
N GLY A 53 16.97 -12.17 18.24
CA GLY A 53 17.93 -13.15 17.71
C GLY A 53 18.96 -12.54 16.75
N ASP A 54 19.24 -13.25 15.66
CA ASP A 54 20.22 -12.85 14.64
C ASP A 54 19.62 -11.92 13.56
N PHE A 55 18.45 -11.31 13.81
CA PHE A 55 17.82 -10.40 12.85
C PHE A 55 18.67 -9.14 12.62
N GLN A 56 18.87 -8.78 11.36
CA GLN A 56 19.59 -7.58 10.96
C GLN A 56 18.68 -6.67 10.14
N GLY A 57 18.11 -5.65 10.81
CA GLY A 57 17.33 -4.61 10.15
C GLY A 57 18.16 -3.62 9.34
N PHE A 58 17.47 -2.78 8.58
CA PHE A 58 18.11 -1.66 7.87
C PHE A 58 18.63 -0.61 8.84
N LEU A 59 19.62 0.18 8.37
CA LEU A 59 20.04 1.39 9.05
C LEU A 59 18.88 2.38 9.07
N VAL A 60 18.68 3.03 10.21
CA VAL A 60 17.70 4.12 10.35
C VAL A 60 18.10 5.29 9.46
N ASP A 61 19.39 5.63 9.45
CA ASP A 61 20.00 6.57 8.51
C ASP A 61 20.94 5.81 7.55
N PRO A 62 20.58 5.67 6.26
CA PRO A 62 21.42 5.01 5.26
C PRO A 62 22.82 5.63 5.11
N ASN A 63 23.00 6.90 5.47
CA ASN A 63 24.28 7.60 5.36
C ASN A 63 25.20 7.36 6.57
N ASN A 64 24.65 6.88 7.69
CA ASN A 64 25.41 6.58 8.89
C ASN A 64 25.56 5.06 9.06
N GLN A 65 26.63 4.50 8.50
CA GLN A 65 26.89 3.04 8.52
C GLN A 65 27.03 2.46 9.93
N ASN A 66 27.40 3.29 10.92
CA ASN A 66 27.53 2.92 12.32
C ASN A 66 26.31 3.36 13.17
N GLY A 67 25.27 3.88 12.50
CA GLY A 67 24.05 4.34 13.14
C GLY A 67 23.16 3.19 13.64
N PRO A 68 22.08 3.53 14.36
CA PRO A 68 21.11 2.55 14.82
C PRO A 68 20.44 1.83 13.64
N ARG A 69 19.99 0.61 13.90
CA ARG A 69 19.21 -0.21 12.96
C ARG A 69 17.81 -0.44 13.50
N TYR A 70 16.86 -0.58 12.58
CA TYR A 70 15.52 -1.07 12.93
C TYR A 70 15.60 -2.47 13.55
N GLN A 71 14.74 -2.71 14.53
CA GLN A 71 14.72 -3.97 15.29
C GLN A 71 13.65 -4.94 14.76
N GLY A 72 12.65 -4.40 14.06
CA GLY A 72 11.65 -5.16 13.31
C GLY A 72 11.84 -5.08 11.79
N GLN A 73 10.94 -5.72 11.06
CA GLN A 73 10.82 -5.53 9.62
C GLN A 73 10.17 -4.18 9.35
N VAL A 74 10.63 -3.48 8.32
CA VAL A 74 10.07 -2.19 7.92
C VAL A 74 9.27 -2.27 6.64
N GLY A 75 8.34 -1.35 6.44
CA GLY A 75 7.56 -1.26 5.21
C GLY A 75 7.07 0.15 4.92
N ARG A 76 6.87 0.42 3.64
CA ARG A 76 6.16 1.61 3.17
C ARG A 76 4.77 1.16 2.72
N VAL A 77 3.74 1.53 3.49
CA VAL A 77 2.37 1.07 3.28
C VAL A 77 1.49 2.26 2.93
N ARG A 78 0.87 2.24 1.75
CA ARG A 78 -0.11 3.27 1.39
C ARG A 78 -1.40 3.09 2.17
N MET A 79 -1.98 4.20 2.62
CA MET A 79 -3.30 4.22 3.29
C MET A 79 -4.44 3.70 2.41
N SER A 80 -4.27 3.72 1.08
CA SER A 80 -5.28 3.30 0.11
C SER A 80 -4.63 2.58 -1.08
N PRO A 81 -5.36 1.65 -1.74
CA PRO A 81 -4.88 1.01 -2.97
C PRO A 81 -4.66 2.00 -4.13
N TYR A 82 -5.34 3.15 -4.09
CA TYR A 82 -5.25 4.19 -5.12
C TYR A 82 -4.92 5.53 -4.48
N PRO A 83 -4.18 6.41 -5.19
CA PRO A 83 -3.94 7.77 -4.73
C PRO A 83 -5.25 8.55 -4.60
N TYR A 84 -5.28 9.49 -3.67
CA TYR A 84 -6.37 10.43 -3.46
C TYR A 84 -6.37 11.47 -4.58
N LYS A 85 -7.50 11.64 -5.25
CA LYS A 85 -7.71 12.60 -6.34
C LYS A 85 -9.18 13.01 -6.38
N ASP A 86 -9.44 14.23 -6.82
CA ASP A 86 -10.79 14.68 -7.12
C ASP A 86 -11.40 13.84 -8.26
N ALA A 87 -12.65 13.44 -8.10
CA ALA A 87 -13.34 12.65 -9.10
C ALA A 87 -14.85 12.88 -9.07
N THR A 88 -15.48 12.85 -10.23
CA THR A 88 -16.94 12.77 -10.36
C THR A 88 -17.29 11.34 -10.76
N LEU A 89 -18.02 10.65 -9.89
CA LEU A 89 -18.46 9.28 -10.14
C LEU A 89 -19.58 9.24 -11.18
N PRO A 90 -19.83 8.10 -11.85
CA PRO A 90 -20.90 7.96 -12.85
C PRO A 90 -22.31 8.30 -12.32
N ASN A 91 -22.51 8.23 -11.00
CA ASN A 91 -23.77 8.59 -10.34
C ASN A 91 -23.86 10.09 -9.98
N GLY A 92 -22.92 10.92 -10.46
CA GLY A 92 -22.88 12.37 -10.20
C GLY A 92 -22.29 12.78 -8.85
N ARG A 93 -21.92 11.83 -7.97
CA ARG A 93 -21.29 12.15 -6.68
C ARG A 93 -19.86 12.63 -6.90
N THR A 94 -19.52 13.77 -6.33
CA THR A 94 -18.16 14.31 -6.28
C THR A 94 -17.38 13.70 -5.11
N ILE A 95 -16.12 13.40 -5.36
CA ILE A 95 -15.11 13.03 -4.38
C ILE A 95 -14.15 14.21 -4.33
N GLU A 96 -14.01 14.80 -3.15
CA GLU A 96 -13.02 15.83 -2.87
C GLU A 96 -11.81 15.19 -2.19
N ARG A 97 -10.65 15.33 -2.81
CA ARG A 97 -9.39 14.72 -2.39
C ARG A 97 -9.08 15.02 -0.93
N ASP A 98 -9.16 16.29 -0.54
CA ASP A 98 -8.75 16.74 0.79
C ASP A 98 -9.67 16.21 1.87
N GLN A 99 -10.99 16.17 1.62
CA GLN A 99 -11.94 15.55 2.54
C GLN A 99 -11.68 14.06 2.76
N GLU A 100 -11.33 13.31 1.70
CA GLU A 100 -11.02 11.88 1.83
C GLU A 100 -9.71 11.65 2.60
N ILE A 101 -8.71 12.54 2.42
CA ILE A 101 -7.47 12.50 3.20
C ILE A 101 -7.75 12.78 4.68
N VAL A 102 -8.54 13.81 4.99
CA VAL A 102 -8.92 14.14 6.38
C VAL A 102 -9.66 12.97 7.02
N LYS A 103 -10.61 12.32 6.32
CA LYS A 103 -11.30 11.12 6.82
C LYS A 103 -10.34 9.96 7.07
N ALA A 104 -9.34 9.76 6.22
CA ALA A 104 -8.34 8.73 6.40
C ALA A 104 -7.44 8.99 7.62
N MET A 105 -7.07 10.26 7.87
CA MET A 105 -6.27 10.64 9.05
C MET A 105 -7.10 10.55 10.33
N ALA A 106 -8.37 10.95 10.29
CA ALA A 106 -9.34 10.74 11.35
C ALA A 106 -9.45 9.26 11.75
N PHE A 107 -9.64 8.36 10.76
CA PHE A 107 -9.67 6.92 11.01
C PHE A 107 -8.37 6.40 11.65
N LEU A 108 -7.22 6.83 11.15
CA LEU A 108 -5.93 6.46 11.73
C LEU A 108 -5.77 6.99 13.17
N ALA A 109 -6.24 8.20 13.43
CA ALA A 109 -6.23 8.80 14.75
C ALA A 109 -7.09 8.01 15.74
N ASP A 110 -8.27 7.55 15.32
CA ASP A 110 -9.14 6.70 16.13
C ASP A 110 -8.43 5.38 16.50
N VAL A 111 -7.75 4.74 15.54
CA VAL A 111 -6.96 3.51 15.77
C VAL A 111 -5.82 3.72 16.76
N LEU A 112 -5.19 4.89 16.71
CA LEU A 112 -4.04 5.24 17.56
C LEU A 112 -4.43 5.91 18.87
N ASN A 113 -5.73 6.10 19.13
CA ASN A 113 -6.24 6.88 20.25
C ASN A 113 -5.66 8.31 20.33
N LYS A 114 -5.54 8.97 19.16
CA LYS A 114 -5.04 10.35 18.99
C LYS A 114 -6.07 11.28 18.37
N ARG A 115 -7.35 10.94 18.51
CA ARG A 115 -8.43 11.67 17.83
C ARG A 115 -8.48 13.14 18.25
N ASP A 116 -8.41 13.39 19.54
CA ASP A 116 -8.42 14.74 20.10
C ASP A 116 -7.25 15.59 19.58
N GLU A 117 -6.05 15.01 19.47
CA GLU A 117 -4.86 15.69 18.93
C GLU A 117 -5.05 16.11 17.47
N VAL A 118 -5.69 15.24 16.66
CA VAL A 118 -5.94 15.50 15.25
C VAL A 118 -7.08 16.50 15.03
N ASP A 119 -8.13 16.44 15.85
CA ASP A 119 -9.25 17.39 15.77
C ASP A 119 -8.86 18.82 16.18
N MET A 120 -7.76 18.99 16.95
CA MET A 120 -7.18 20.30 17.28
C MET A 120 -6.31 20.89 16.16
N ILE A 121 -6.07 20.17 15.05
CA ILE A 121 -5.25 20.70 13.96
C ILE A 121 -6.02 21.80 13.23
N GLU A 122 -5.48 23.01 13.28
CA GLU A 122 -5.88 24.12 12.41
C GLU A 122 -4.85 24.28 11.29
N ALA A 123 -5.26 24.11 10.04
CA ALA A 123 -4.40 24.21 8.87
C ALA A 123 -5.11 24.88 7.70
N ASN A 124 -4.38 25.70 6.93
CA ASN A 124 -4.95 26.40 5.77
C ASN A 124 -4.82 25.56 4.48
N THR A 125 -3.91 24.60 4.47
CA THR A 125 -3.69 23.71 3.33
C THR A 125 -3.61 22.25 3.77
N ILE A 126 -3.94 21.33 2.86
CA ILE A 126 -3.80 19.90 3.14
C ILE A 126 -2.35 19.49 3.45
N ALA A 127 -1.36 20.18 2.87
CA ALA A 127 0.04 19.90 3.14
C ALA A 127 0.43 20.26 4.60
N GLU A 128 -0.06 21.38 5.11
CA GLU A 128 0.11 21.78 6.51
C GLU A 128 -0.59 20.78 7.45
N PHE A 129 -1.83 20.40 7.14
CA PHE A 129 -2.57 19.40 7.90
C PHE A 129 -1.82 18.06 7.98
N MET A 130 -1.29 17.58 6.85
CA MET A 130 -0.54 16.33 6.80
C MET A 130 0.79 16.40 7.54
N ASN A 131 1.46 17.56 7.54
CA ASN A 131 2.67 17.77 8.33
C ASN A 131 2.38 17.73 9.84
N ALA A 132 1.25 18.29 10.29
CA ALA A 132 0.81 18.19 11.68
C ALA A 132 0.47 16.73 12.05
N CYS A 133 -0.30 16.04 11.21
CA CYS A 133 -0.60 14.61 11.38
C CYS A 133 0.66 13.75 11.47
N LYS A 134 1.68 14.04 10.65
CA LYS A 134 2.98 13.35 10.71
C LYS A 134 3.61 13.46 12.09
N GLN A 135 3.63 14.65 12.70
CA GLN A 135 4.20 14.82 14.04
C GLN A 135 3.42 14.04 15.10
N ILE A 136 2.08 14.01 14.97
CA ILE A 136 1.20 13.29 15.89
C ILE A 136 1.37 11.77 15.74
N PHE A 137 1.44 11.24 14.53
CA PHE A 137 1.47 9.78 14.32
C PHE A 137 2.87 9.14 14.37
N SER A 138 3.94 9.93 14.27
CA SER A 138 5.31 9.40 14.35
C SER A 138 5.64 8.91 15.75
N GLY A 139 6.31 7.76 15.83
CA GLY A 139 6.59 7.11 17.11
C GLY A 139 5.33 6.64 17.83
N SER A 140 4.28 6.32 17.08
CA SER A 140 3.03 5.79 17.62
C SER A 140 3.20 4.47 18.35
N GLN A 141 2.18 4.14 19.16
CA GLN A 141 2.07 2.82 19.77
C GLN A 141 1.89 1.75 18.69
N TYR A 142 2.16 0.49 19.06
CA TYR A 142 1.85 -0.62 18.17
C TYR A 142 0.34 -0.76 17.97
N PHE A 143 -0.07 -1.15 16.77
CA PHE A 143 -1.45 -1.43 16.39
C PHE A 143 -1.49 -2.61 15.42
N ASN A 144 -2.68 -3.19 15.26
CA ASN A 144 -2.93 -4.30 14.36
C ASN A 144 -3.19 -3.79 12.93
N ALA A 145 -2.55 -4.39 11.94
CA ALA A 145 -2.69 -4.01 10.54
C ALA A 145 -2.84 -5.23 9.62
N CYS A 146 -3.88 -5.25 8.80
CA CYS A 146 -3.97 -6.10 7.62
C CYS A 146 -3.38 -5.35 6.43
N ILE A 147 -2.24 -5.81 5.94
CA ILE A 147 -1.50 -5.18 4.85
C ILE A 147 -1.67 -6.03 3.60
N GLY A 148 -2.26 -5.43 2.56
CA GLY A 148 -2.36 -6.00 1.23
C GLY A 148 -1.31 -5.42 0.30
N GLY A 149 -1.57 -5.49 -0.99
CA GLY A 149 -0.69 -4.84 -1.95
C GLY A 149 -1.08 -5.05 -3.40
N ARG A 150 -0.24 -4.51 -4.27
CA ARG A 150 -0.32 -4.73 -5.71
C ARG A 150 1.01 -5.29 -6.17
N GLU A 151 0.96 -6.41 -6.87
CA GLU A 151 2.13 -6.94 -7.52
C GLU A 151 2.53 -6.08 -8.73
N TRP A 152 3.82 -5.97 -8.94
CA TRP A 152 4.42 -5.38 -10.12
C TRP A 152 5.72 -6.10 -10.46
N LYS A 153 6.02 -6.18 -11.76
CA LYS A 153 7.26 -6.78 -12.24
C LYS A 153 8.32 -5.69 -12.36
N ASN A 154 9.47 -5.89 -11.72
CA ASN A 154 10.60 -4.98 -11.88
C ASN A 154 11.36 -5.22 -13.20
N ASN A 155 12.31 -4.34 -13.51
CA ASN A 155 13.11 -4.43 -14.74
C ASN A 155 13.93 -5.73 -14.86
N GLU A 156 14.22 -6.38 -13.73
CA GLU A 156 14.95 -7.65 -13.65
C GLU A 156 14.04 -8.88 -13.76
N GLY A 157 12.72 -8.66 -13.82
CA GLY A 157 11.71 -9.70 -13.96
C GLY A 157 11.18 -10.29 -12.66
N TYR A 158 11.63 -9.81 -11.50
CA TYR A 158 11.10 -10.21 -10.20
C TYR A 158 9.75 -9.55 -9.92
N ILE A 159 8.84 -10.34 -9.34
CA ILE A 159 7.57 -9.84 -8.82
C ILE A 159 7.81 -9.23 -7.44
N ASN A 160 7.50 -7.95 -7.32
CA ASN A 160 7.51 -7.22 -6.06
C ASN A 160 6.08 -6.83 -5.70
N VAL A 161 5.82 -6.59 -4.42
CA VAL A 161 4.52 -6.13 -3.94
C VAL A 161 4.65 -4.71 -3.42
N ASP A 162 3.87 -3.81 -4.01
CA ASP A 162 3.68 -2.44 -3.56
C ASP A 162 2.57 -2.41 -2.51
N LEU A 163 2.93 -2.18 -1.26
CA LEU A 163 2.06 -2.42 -0.11
C LEU A 163 1.04 -1.30 0.07
N HIS A 164 -0.20 -1.71 0.39
CA HIS A 164 -1.26 -0.78 0.74
C HIS A 164 -2.26 -1.44 1.69
N LEU A 165 -3.03 -0.63 2.39
CA LEU A 165 -4.15 -1.11 3.18
C LEU A 165 -5.28 -1.60 2.24
N PRO A 166 -5.90 -2.76 2.52
CA PRO A 166 -7.15 -3.14 1.91
C PRO A 166 -8.23 -2.10 2.21
N ARG A 167 -9.25 -2.01 1.34
CA ARG A 167 -10.38 -1.12 1.62
C ARG A 167 -11.17 -1.64 2.82
N MET A 168 -11.67 -0.72 3.64
CA MET A 168 -12.68 -1.05 4.64
C MET A 168 -13.88 -1.72 3.95
N SER A 169 -14.39 -2.76 4.58
CA SER A 169 -15.50 -3.54 4.02
C SER A 169 -16.47 -3.91 5.14
N ARG A 170 -17.54 -4.62 4.78
CA ARG A 170 -18.42 -5.24 5.77
C ARG A 170 -17.72 -6.32 6.59
N THR A 171 -16.68 -6.95 6.04
CA THR A 171 -15.96 -8.04 6.69
C THR A 171 -14.96 -7.55 7.72
N GLY A 172 -14.55 -6.29 7.67
CA GLY A 172 -13.65 -5.74 8.69
C GLY A 172 -12.98 -4.42 8.31
N LEU A 173 -12.03 -4.04 9.16
CA LEU A 173 -11.19 -2.86 9.06
C LEU A 173 -9.74 -3.27 8.77
N PRO A 174 -8.99 -2.50 7.96
CA PRO A 174 -7.60 -2.81 7.67
C PRO A 174 -6.67 -2.50 8.84
N LEU A 175 -7.07 -1.63 9.76
CA LEU A 175 -6.32 -1.25 10.95
C LEU A 175 -7.21 -1.34 12.18
N GLU A 176 -6.61 -1.66 13.32
CA GLU A 176 -7.30 -1.75 14.60
C GLU A 176 -6.32 -1.51 15.75
N ALA A 177 -6.81 -0.97 16.87
CA ALA A 177 -6.01 -0.82 18.09
C ALA A 177 -5.43 -2.18 18.54
N LEU A 178 -4.30 -2.16 19.26
CA LEU A 178 -3.60 -3.40 19.64
C LEU A 178 -4.44 -4.31 20.55
N ASP A 179 -5.20 -3.68 21.44
CA ASP A 179 -5.94 -4.26 22.55
C ASP A 179 -7.46 -4.26 22.33
N ALA A 180 -7.91 -4.22 21.08
CA ALA A 180 -9.34 -4.22 20.77
C ALA A 180 -10.05 -5.50 21.25
N ASP A 181 -11.05 -5.34 22.13
CA ASP A 181 -11.80 -6.45 22.74
C ASP A 181 -12.62 -7.27 21.73
N ASN A 182 -13.21 -6.61 20.72
CA ASN A 182 -14.02 -7.23 19.68
C ASN A 182 -13.41 -6.96 18.31
N SER A 183 -12.37 -7.73 17.98
CA SER A 183 -11.60 -7.51 16.77
C SER A 183 -12.45 -7.55 15.50
N ARG A 184 -12.36 -6.47 14.73
CA ARG A 184 -12.88 -6.34 13.37
C ARG A 184 -11.74 -6.27 12.36
N LEU A 185 -10.51 -6.57 12.76
CA LEU A 185 -9.37 -6.60 11.86
C LEU A 185 -9.63 -7.59 10.72
N LEU A 186 -9.40 -7.15 9.48
CA LEU A 186 -9.47 -8.03 8.33
C LEU A 186 -8.48 -9.18 8.48
N ALA A 187 -8.95 -10.43 8.36
CA ALA A 187 -8.08 -11.58 8.21
C ALA A 187 -7.46 -11.57 6.80
N PHE A 188 -6.14 -11.62 6.71
CA PHE A 188 -5.45 -11.52 5.43
C PHE A 188 -5.79 -12.70 4.52
N ASN A 189 -6.26 -12.38 3.31
CA ASN A 189 -6.43 -13.31 2.21
C ASN A 189 -5.66 -12.77 1.00
N TYR A 190 -4.75 -13.59 0.46
CA TYR A 190 -3.90 -13.17 -0.65
C TYR A 190 -4.72 -12.85 -1.92
N ASP A 191 -5.70 -13.67 -2.26
CA ASP A 191 -6.49 -13.50 -3.49
C ASP A 191 -7.45 -12.29 -3.42
N GLU A 192 -7.81 -11.86 -2.22
CA GLU A 192 -8.69 -10.71 -2.00
C GLU A 192 -7.90 -9.40 -1.78
N HIS A 193 -6.77 -9.48 -1.07
CA HIS A 193 -6.02 -8.30 -0.62
C HIS A 193 -4.78 -7.99 -1.46
N VAL A 194 -4.37 -8.91 -2.35
CA VAL A 194 -3.26 -8.69 -3.27
C VAL A 194 -3.74 -8.67 -4.72
N ARG A 195 -3.59 -7.52 -5.38
CA ARG A 195 -3.82 -7.42 -6.83
C ARG A 195 -2.63 -8.02 -7.55
N LYS A 196 -2.82 -9.19 -8.16
CA LYS A 196 -1.80 -9.86 -8.98
C LYS A 196 -1.43 -9.05 -10.23
N VAL A 197 -0.22 -9.25 -10.74
CA VAL A 197 0.19 -8.69 -12.04
C VAL A 197 -0.75 -9.25 -13.10
N ALA A 198 -1.31 -8.40 -13.96
CA ALA A 198 -2.01 -8.90 -15.13
C ALA A 198 -0.97 -9.54 -16.06
N ASP A 199 -1.06 -10.85 -16.27
CA ASP A 199 -0.22 -11.53 -17.24
C ASP A 199 -0.39 -10.85 -18.59
N SER A 200 0.70 -10.37 -19.18
CA SER A 200 0.74 -9.81 -20.54
C SER A 200 0.47 -10.86 -21.64
N GLY A 201 -0.14 -12.00 -21.29
CA GLY A 201 -0.26 -13.22 -22.08
C GLY A 201 -1.69 -13.66 -22.42
N SER A 202 -2.71 -12.80 -22.22
CA SER A 202 -4.01 -13.01 -22.88
C SER A 202 -4.36 -11.79 -23.72
N THR A 203 -3.64 -11.59 -24.82
CA THR A 203 -4.31 -11.10 -26.01
C THR A 203 -5.42 -12.10 -26.33
N ALA A 204 -6.64 -11.81 -25.91
CA ALA A 204 -7.80 -12.32 -26.63
C ALA A 204 -7.53 -11.95 -28.08
N THR A 205 -7.26 -12.96 -28.91
CA THR A 205 -7.01 -12.80 -30.32
C THR A 205 -8.22 -12.04 -30.85
N ALA A 206 -8.05 -10.75 -31.14
CA ALA A 206 -9.01 -10.04 -31.95
C ALA A 206 -9.08 -10.86 -33.24
N GLY A 207 -10.19 -11.58 -33.41
CA GLY A 207 -10.37 -12.46 -34.56
C GLY A 207 -10.07 -11.65 -35.81
N ASN A 208 -9.13 -12.14 -36.62
CA ASN A 208 -8.83 -11.61 -37.94
C ASN A 208 -10.16 -11.42 -38.68
N PHE A 209 -10.62 -10.18 -38.77
CA PHE A 209 -11.68 -9.81 -39.69
C PHE A 209 -11.02 -9.61 -41.06
N GLU A 210 -10.65 -10.72 -41.69
CA GLU A 210 -10.31 -10.70 -43.10
C GLU A 210 -11.62 -10.83 -43.91
N PRO A 211 -11.93 -9.90 -44.82
CA PRO A 211 -13.01 -10.11 -45.76
C PRO A 211 -12.57 -11.21 -46.74
N SER A 212 -13.23 -12.36 -46.68
CA SER A 212 -13.02 -13.41 -47.68
C SER A 212 -13.52 -12.93 -49.04
N ASN A 213 -12.59 -12.71 -49.98
CA ASN A 213 -12.89 -12.63 -51.40
C ASN A 213 -13.46 -13.96 -51.87
N ALA A 214 -14.78 -14.12 -51.78
CA ALA A 214 -15.49 -15.16 -52.48
C ALA A 214 -15.73 -14.68 -53.93
N ASN A 215 -14.91 -15.17 -54.85
CA ASN A 215 -15.31 -15.27 -56.25
C ASN A 215 -16.51 -16.22 -56.33
N SER A 216 -17.72 -15.67 -56.38
CA SER A 216 -18.91 -16.40 -56.82
C SER A 216 -19.45 -15.75 -58.09
N SER A 217 -18.96 -16.27 -59.22
CA SER A 217 -19.70 -16.53 -60.46
C SER A 217 -21.16 -16.07 -60.42
N SER A 218 -21.47 -14.95 -61.07
CA SER A 218 -22.84 -14.56 -61.41
C SER A 218 -23.30 -15.38 -62.61
N ASP A 219 -23.99 -16.49 -62.33
CA ASP A 219 -24.79 -17.23 -63.31
C ASP A 219 -26.24 -17.16 -62.84
N PHE A 220 -26.98 -16.20 -63.39
CA PHE A 220 -28.44 -16.11 -63.33
C PHE A 220 -28.93 -15.55 -64.66
N ASP A 221 -29.17 -16.45 -65.60
CA ASP A 221 -30.23 -16.33 -66.59
C ASP A 221 -31.59 -16.25 -65.85
N LEU A 222 -32.29 -15.12 -66.00
CA LEU A 222 -33.71 -14.93 -66.33
C LEU A 222 -34.11 -13.46 -66.22
#